data_AF-A0A239DKT1-F1
#
_entry.id   AF-A0A239DKT1-F1
#
_cell.length_a   1.000
_cell.length_b   1.000
_cell.length_c   1.000
_cell.angle_alpha   90.00
_cell.angle_beta   90.00
_cell.angle_gamma   90.00
#
_symmetry.space_group_name_H-M   'P 1'
#
loop_
_entity.id
_entity.type
_entity.pdbx_description
1 polymer ?
#
loop_
_entity_poly.entity_id
_entity_poly.type
_entity_poly.pdbx_seq_one_letter_code
_entity_poly.pdbx_strand_id
1 'polypeptide(L)' 'MALADGAYPDWSTLIVEGPVEVPDLRGRAWFEWSATVQAGEPVHPHER' A
#
# COMPACT_ATOMS: atom_id res chain seq x y z
N MET A 1 3.03 10.83 15.83
CA MET A 1 3.23 9.37 15.72
C MET A 1 1.94 8.78 15.19
N ALA A 2 1.96 8.10 14.04
CA ALA A 2 0.76 7.51 13.48
C ALA A 2 0.39 6.26 14.28
N LEU A 3 -0.87 6.20 14.75
CA LEU A 3 -1.44 5.02 15.38
C LEU A 3 -1.61 3.96 14.29
N ALA A 4 -0.69 3.00 14.22
CA ALA A 4 -0.94 1.76 13.49
C ALA A 4 -1.86 0.89 14.35
N ASP A 5 -3.13 1.29 14.44
CA ASP A 5 -4.12 0.54 15.20
C ASP A 5 -4.58 -0.66 14.35
N GLY A 6 -4.01 -1.84 14.64
CA GLY A 6 -4.65 -3.16 14.58
C GLY A 6 -5.26 -3.72 13.28
N ALA A 7 -5.34 -2.98 12.18
CA ALA A 7 -5.96 -3.47 10.96
C ALA A 7 -4.99 -4.33 10.13
N TYR A 8 -5.44 -5.51 9.70
CA TYR A 8 -4.68 -6.38 8.80
C TYR A 8 -4.93 -5.97 7.35
N PRO A 9 -3.91 -5.87 6.49
CA PRO A 9 -4.14 -5.58 5.08
C PRO A 9 -4.94 -6.70 4.42
N ASP A 10 -6.02 -6.34 3.73
CA ASP A 10 -6.75 -7.28 2.88
C ASP A 10 -6.04 -7.38 1.54
N TRP A 11 -5.12 -8.33 1.43
CA TRP A 11 -4.34 -8.56 0.21
C TRP A 11 -5.17 -8.92 -1.02
N SER A 12 -6.43 -9.34 -0.86
CA SER A 12 -7.32 -9.57 -2.01
C SER A 12 -7.71 -8.26 -2.71
N THR A 13 -7.54 -7.11 -2.04
CA THR A 13 -7.76 -5.77 -2.56
C THR A 13 -6.49 -5.10 -3.10
N LEU A 14 -5.39 -5.84 -3.21
CA LEU A 14 -4.14 -5.30 -3.73
C LEU A 14 -4.32 -4.85 -5.19
N ILE A 15 -4.10 -3.55 -5.42
CA ILE A 15 -4.04 -2.96 -6.75
C ILE A 15 -2.62 -2.46 -6.97
N VAL A 16 -2.03 -2.83 -8.11
CA VAL A 16 -0.70 -2.39 -8.54
C VAL A 16 -0.84 -1.61 -9.84
N GLU A 17 -0.30 -0.40 -9.88
CA GLU A 17 -0.35 0.50 -11.03
C GLU A 17 1.05 0.90 -11.48
N GLY A 18 1.20 1.17 -12.79
CA GLY A 18 2.47 1.54 -13.43
C GLY A 18 3.01 0.46 -14.40
N PRO A 19 4.27 0.59 -14.85
CA PRO A 19 5.22 1.63 -14.44
C PRO A 19 4.87 3.01 -14.99
N VAL A 20 5.14 4.05 -14.20
CA VAL A 20 5.22 5.43 -14.66
C VAL A 20 6.69 5.76 -14.85
N GLU A 21 7.04 6.25 -16.04
CA GLU A 21 8.40 6.76 -16.28
C GLU A 21 8.53 8.16 -15.66
N VAL A 22 9.47 8.28 -14.71
CA VAL A 22 9.77 9.51 -13.99
C VAL A 22 11.14 10.03 -14.45
N PRO A 23 11.21 11.09 -15.25
CA PRO A 23 12.47 11.68 -15.66
C PRO A 23 13.13 12.42 -14.48
N ASP A 24 14.44 12.29 -14.35
CA ASP A 24 15.24 13.09 -13.44
C ASP A 24 15.83 14.34 -14.12
N LEU A 25 16.27 15.29 -13.31
CA LEU A 25 16.83 16.57 -13.77
C LEU A 25 18.15 16.42 -14.55
N ARG A 26 18.74 15.23 -14.60
CA ARG A 26 19.98 14.90 -15.29
C ARG A 26 19.76 14.05 -16.53
N GLY A 27 18.49 13.87 -16.96
CA GLY A 27 18.14 13.15 -18.18
C GLY A 27 18.16 11.63 -18.07
N ARG A 28 18.26 11.07 -16.85
CA ARG A 28 17.96 9.65 -16.62
C ARG A 28 16.48 9.50 -16.31
N ALA A 29 15.93 8.32 -16.54
CA ALA A 29 14.57 7.98 -16.15
C ALA A 29 14.59 6.87 -15.10
N TRP A 30 13.60 6.91 -14.20
CA TRP A 30 13.30 5.87 -13.24
C TRP A 30 11.89 5.39 -13.51
N PHE A 31 11.60 4.13 -13.20
CA PHE A 31 10.25 3.59 -13.32
C PHE A 31 9.66 3.45 -11.93
N GLU A 32 8.47 4.02 -11.73
CA GLU A 32 7.75 3.99 -10.46
C GLU A 32 6.51 3.10 -10.59
N TRP A 33 6.30 2.28 -9.57
CA TRP A 33 5.08 1.52 -9.37
C TRP A 33 4.42 1.96 -8.07
N SER A 34 3.09 1.97 -8.06
CA SER A 34 2.29 2.21 -6.87
C SER A 34 1.53 0.94 -6.50
N ALA A 35 1.54 0.59 -5.22
CA ALA A 35 0.80 -0.55 -4.68
C ALA A 35 -0.12 -0.07 -3.55
N THR A 36 -1.42 -0.26 -3.71
CA THR A 36 -2.44 0.15 -2.74
C THR A 36 -3.19 -1.09 -2.25
N VAL A 37 -3.46 -1.15 -0.94
CA VAL A 37 -4.22 -2.21 -0.29
C VAL A 37 -5.19 -1.60 0.71
N GLN A 38 -6.39 -2.15 0.82
CA GLN A 38 -7.34 -1.73 1.85
C GLN A 38 -6.98 -2.37 3.20
N ALA A 39 -7.27 -1.66 4.27
CA ALA A 39 -7.24 -2.22 5.61
C ALA A 39 -8.48 -3.11 5.80
N GLY A 40 -8.27 -4.37 6.16
CA GLY A 40 -9.33 -5.28 6.59
C GLY A 40 -9.82 -4.93 7.99
N GLU A 41 -11.02 -5.40 8.32
CA GLU A 41 -11.63 -5.18 9.63
C GLU A 41 -10.79 -5.85 10.74
N PRO A 42 -10.53 -5.18 11.89
CA PRO A 42 -9.86 -5.81 13.02
C PRO A 42 -10.66 -7.03 13.47
N VAL A 43 -10.01 -8.19 13.59
CA VAL A 43 -10.64 -9.34 14.22
C VAL A 43 -10.75 -9.02 15.71
N HIS A 44 -11.95 -8.66 16.20
CA HIS A 44 -12.18 -8.57 17.64
C HIS A 44 -12.04 -9.97 18.24
N PRO A 45 -11.05 -10.24 19.11
CA PRO A 45 -11.05 -11.50 19.84
C PRO A 45 -12.27 -11.50 20.75
N HIS A 46 -13.20 -12.43 20.52
CA HIS A 46 -14.29 -12.67 21.46
C HIS A 46 -13.69 -13.03 22.82
N GLU A 47 -13.89 -12.17 23.82
CA GLU A 47 -13.63 -12.49 25.22
C GLU A 47 -14.52 -13.68 25.61
N ARG A 48 -13.90 -14.79 25.99
CA ARG A 48 -14.56 -15.94 26.63
C ARG A 48 -14.31 -15.90 28.13
#